data_AF-A0A226MAA2-F1
#
_entry.id   AF-A0A226MAA2-F1
#
_cell.length_a   1.000
_cell.length_b   1.000
_cell.length_c   1.000
_cell.angle_alpha   90.00
_cell.angle_beta   90.00
_cell.angle_gamma   90.00
#
_symmetry.space_group_name_H-M   'P 1'
#
loop_
_entity.id
_entity.type
_entity.pdbx_description
1 polymer ?
#
loop_
_entity_poly.entity_id
_entity_poly.type
_entity_poly.pdbx_seq_one_letter_code
_entity_poly.pdbx_strand_id
1 'polypeptide(L)' 'MEQKIHQFTFSQVFGPETCQEEFFDGSMRQVVREFLEGSNHLVFTYGATDSGKTYTFQ' A
#
# COMPACT_ATOMS: atom_id res chain seq x y z
N MET A 1 4.24 33.11 -6.66
CA MET A 1 5.05 31.89 -6.48
C MET A 1 4.34 30.79 -7.23
N GLU A 2 4.96 30.22 -8.26
CA GLU A 2 4.36 29.16 -9.07
C GLU A 2 4.57 27.82 -8.36
N GLN A 3 3.51 27.19 -7.85
CA GLN A 3 3.60 25.84 -7.33
C GLN A 3 3.69 24.87 -8.50
N LYS A 4 4.84 24.21 -8.63
CA LYS A 4 5.06 23.17 -9.61
C LYS A 4 4.23 21.93 -9.24
N ILE A 5 3.15 21.68 -9.97
CA ILE A 5 2.32 20.48 -9.79
C ILE A 5 3.14 19.27 -10.25
N HIS A 6 3.43 18.34 -9.34
CA HIS A 6 4.06 17.07 -9.65
C HIS A 6 2.98 15.99 -9.72
N GLN A 7 2.86 15.34 -10.87
CA GLN A 7 1.99 14.18 -11.04
C GLN A 7 2.82 12.91 -10.86
N PHE A 8 2.31 12.00 -10.04
CA PHE A 8 2.89 10.68 -9.82
C PHE A 8 1.92 9.61 -10.27
N THR A 9 2.44 8.51 -10.80
CA THR A 9 1.64 7.36 -11.21
C THR A 9 1.98 6.18 -10.32
N PHE A 10 0.94 5.51 -9.83
CA PHE A 10 1.03 4.30 -9.03
C PHE A 10 0.17 3.23 -9.69
N SER A 11 0.47 1.95 -9.45
CA SER A 11 -0.40 0.85 -9.90
C SER A 11 -1.79 0.93 -9.26
N GLN A 12 -1.85 1.38 -8.01
CA GLN A 12 -3.09 1.57 -7.26
C GLN A 12 -2.91 2.68 -6.20
N VAL A 13 -3.98 3.44 -5.98
CA VAL A 13 -4.05 4.49 -4.95
C VAL A 13 -5.31 4.24 -4.12
N PHE A 14 -5.15 4.17 -2.80
CA PHE A 14 -6.26 3.97 -1.87
C PHE A 14 -6.63 5.30 -1.20
N GLY A 15 -7.93 5.57 -1.17
CA GLY A 15 -8.47 6.80 -0.59
C GLY A 15 -8.73 6.67 0.92
N PRO A 16 -9.12 7.76 1.58
CA PRO A 16 -9.40 7.74 3.03
C PRO A 16 -10.62 6.87 3.40
N GLU A 17 -11.52 6.59 2.45
CA GLU A 17 -12.69 5.75 2.68
C GLU A 17 -12.40 4.25 2.58
N THR A 18 -11.20 3.87 2.13
CA THR A 18 -10.81 2.46 1.99
C THR A 18 -10.61 1.83 3.37
N CYS A 19 -11.28 0.71 3.63
CA CYS A 19 -11.07 -0.05 4.87
C CYS A 19 -9.89 -1.05 4.75
N GLN A 20 -9.43 -1.60 5.88
CA GLN A 20 -8.30 -2.55 5.90
C GLN A 20 -8.56 -3.82 5.06
N GLU A 21 -9.80 -4.30 5.02
CA GLU A 21 -10.17 -5.47 4.21
C GLU A 21 -10.06 -5.18 2.70
N GLU A 22 -10.62 -4.05 2.26
CA GLU A 22 -10.52 -3.59 0.87
C GLU A 22 -9.07 -3.32 0.45
N PHE A 23 -8.27 -2.73 1.36
CA PHE A 23 -6.85 -2.52 1.13
C PHE A 23 -6.10 -3.85 0.98
N PHE A 24 -6.33 -4.81 1.88
CA PHE A 24 -5.70 -6.13 1.83
C PHE A 24 -6.05 -6.85 0.53
N ASP A 25 -7.32 -6.79 0.12
CA ASP A 25 -7.82 -7.42 -1.11
C ASP A 25 -7.21 -6.82 -2.37
N GLY A 26 -7.05 -5.50 -2.39
CA GLY A 26 -6.45 -4.77 -3.52
C GLY A 26 -4.92 -4.83 -3.59
N SER A 27 -4.22 -5.19 -2.51
CA SER A 27 -2.74 -5.06 -2.47
C SER A 27 -2.00 -6.33 -2.04
N MET A 28 -2.47 -7.03 -1.01
CA MET A 28 -1.71 -8.08 -0.33
C MET A 28 -2.23 -9.49 -0.59
N ARG A 29 -3.51 -9.64 -0.94
CA ARG A 29 -4.16 -10.95 -1.13
C ARG A 29 -3.40 -11.86 -2.11
N GLN A 30 -2.92 -11.31 -3.23
CA GLN A 30 -2.15 -12.09 -4.21
C GLN A 30 -0.75 -12.44 -3.70
N VAL A 31 -0.06 -11.49 -3.05
CA VAL A 31 1.26 -11.70 -2.44
C VAL A 31 1.21 -12.82 -1.41
N VAL A 32 0.17 -12.85 -0.56
CA VAL A 32 -0.02 -13.91 0.43
C VAL A 32 -0.29 -15.26 -0.24
N ARG A 33 -1.08 -15.29 -1.31
CA ARG A 33 -1.34 -16.52 -2.06
C ARG A 33 -0.06 -17.11 -2.65
N GLU A 34 0.73 -16.29 -3.35
CA GLU A 34 1.99 -16.71 -3.96
C GLU A 34 3.03 -17.15 -2.92
N PHE A 35 3.01 -16.50 -1.74
CA PHE A 35 3.81 -16.93 -0.60
C PHE A 35 3.45 -18.36 -0.14
N LEU A 36 2.16 -18.68 -0.04
CA LEU A 36 1.69 -20.03 0.30
C LEU A 36 2.05 -21.07 -0.77
N GLU A 37 2.25 -20.65 -2.02
CA GLU A 37 2.71 -21.48 -3.13
C GLU A 37 4.25 -21.67 -3.13
N GLY A 38 4.97 -21.09 -2.17
CA GLY A 38 6.40 -21.26 -1.97
C GLY A 38 7.27 -20.13 -2.54
N SER A 39 6.67 -19.03 -2.96
CA SER A 39 7.41 -17.84 -3.42
C SER A 39 7.85 -16.95 -2.24
N ASN A 40 9.00 -16.31 -2.37
CA ASN A 40 9.48 -15.33 -1.39
C ASN A 40 9.08 -13.92 -1.81
N HIS A 41 8.52 -13.16 -0.88
CA HIS A 41 8.09 -11.79 -1.11
C HIS A 41 8.69 -10.83 -0.08
N LEU A 42 8.81 -9.57 -0.48
CA LEU A 42 9.35 -8.50 0.34
C LEU A 42 8.39 -7.31 0.32
N VAL A 43 7.95 -6.89 1.50
CA VAL A 43 6.93 -5.85 1.69
C VAL A 43 7.50 -4.76 2.55
N PHE A 44 7.37 -3.51 2.11
CA PHE A 44 7.81 -2.34 2.86
C PHE A 44 6.70 -1.30 2.91
N THR A 45 6.53 -0.69 4.08
CA THR A 45 5.74 0.53 4.25
C THR A 45 6.68 1.72 4.39
N TYR A 46 6.48 2.78 3.62
CA TYR A 46 7.30 3.99 3.65
C TYR A 46 6.45 5.24 3.76
N GLY A 47 6.94 6.24 4.50
CA GLY A 47 6.25 7.50 4.74
C GLY A 47 6.73 8.20 6.00
N ALA A 48 6.39 9.48 6.16
CA ALA A 48 6.71 10.26 7.36
C ALA A 48 6.12 9.65 8.64
N THR A 49 6.65 9.97 9.82
CA THR A 49 6.04 9.55 11.09
C THR A 49 4.57 9.96 11.14
N ASP A 50 3.72 9.12 11.75
CA ASP A 50 2.27 9.30 11.84
C ASP A 50 1.49 9.17 10.50
N SER A 51 2.14 8.71 9.42
CA SER A 51 1.49 8.49 8.12
C SER A 51 0.67 7.20 8.00
N GLY A 52 0.28 6.57 9.11
CA GLY A 52 -0.52 5.33 9.09
C GLY A 52 0.22 4.02 8.78
N LYS A 53 1.55 4.01 8.59
CA LYS A 53 2.33 2.78 8.27
C LYS A 53 2.03 1.59 9.19
N THR A 54 2.05 1.82 10.50
CA THR A 54 1.79 0.78 11.51
C THR A 54 0.35 0.27 11.40
N TYR A 55 -0.62 1.17 11.19
CA TYR A 55 -2.02 0.80 11.01
C TYR A 55 -2.23 -0.04 9.74
N THR A 56 -1.60 0.34 8.62
CA THR A 56 -1.71 -0.39 7.36
C THR A 56 -1.13 -1.81 7.46
N PHE A 57 -0.08 -2.01 8.27
CA PHE A 57 0.60 -3.30 8.36
C PHE A 57 0.08 -4.23 9.47
N GLN A 58 -0.52 -3.69 10.55
CA GLN A 58 -1.01 -4.46 11.70
C GLN A 58 -2.43 -5.00 11.54
#